data_AF-A0A960JR55-F1
#
_entry.id   AF-A0A960JR55-F1
#
_cell.length_a   1.000
_cell.length_b   1.000
_cell.length_c   1.000
_cell.angle_alpha   90.00
_cell.angle_beta   90.00
_cell.angle_gamma   90.00
#
_symmetry.space_group_name_H-M   'P 1'
#
loop_
_entity.id
_entity.type
_entity.pdbx_description
1 polymer ?
#
loop_
_entity_poly.entity_id
_entity_poly.type
_entity_poly.pdbx_seq_one_letter_code
_entity_poly.pdbx_strand_id
1 'polypeptide(L)' 'MRPLSRDCPAVTVPNGESVTLKEGEKVRVVQELGGSFTVKTDYGNLMRVDGMDADALGRELPKELAEKLER' A
#
# COMPACT_ATOMS: atom_id res chain seq x y z
N MET A 1 2.24 -12.35 6.45
CA MET A 1 1.27 -11.27 6.14
C MET A 1 1.18 -10.41 7.37
N ARG A 2 1.22 -9.09 7.24
CA ARG A 2 1.27 -8.14 8.35
C ARG A 2 -0.09 -7.41 8.41
N PRO A 3 -0.69 -7.23 9.60
CA PRO A 3 -1.87 -6.42 9.74
C PRO A 3 -1.55 -4.95 9.45
N LEU A 4 -2.49 -4.24 8.83
CA LEU A 4 -2.43 -2.80 8.67
C LEU A 4 -2.52 -2.08 10.01
N SER A 5 -1.73 -1.01 10.16
CA SER A 5 -1.72 -0.20 11.40
C SER A 5 -2.87 0.82 11.46
N ARG A 6 -3.50 1.13 10.32
CA ARG A 6 -4.66 2.02 10.17
C ARG A 6 -5.43 1.69 8.91
N ASP A 7 -6.63 2.26 8.78
CA ASP A 7 -7.38 2.27 7.52
C ASP A 7 -6.53 2.90 6.41
N CYS A 8 -6.40 2.18 5.29
CA CYS A 8 -5.51 2.56 4.20
C CYS A 8 -6.28 2.59 2.87
N PRO A 9 -6.27 3.72 2.14
CA PRO A 9 -6.79 3.73 0.78
C PRO A 9 -5.92 2.86 -0.13
N ALA A 10 -6.56 2.08 -0.98
CA ALA A 10 -5.90 1.22 -1.95
C ALA A 10 -6.72 1.13 -3.23
N VAL A 11 -6.11 0.60 -4.29
CA VAL A 11 -6.74 0.45 -5.61
C VAL A 11 -6.61 -0.99 -6.06
N THR A 12 -7.70 -1.62 -6.49
CA THR A 12 -7.66 -3.01 -6.97
C THR A 12 -6.80 -3.14 -8.23
N VAL A 13 -6.03 -4.24 -8.33
CA VAL A 13 -5.23 -4.56 -9.52
C VAL A 13 -5.79 -5.85 -10.14
N PRO A 14 -6.11 -5.88 -11.45
CA PRO A 14 -5.90 -4.83 -12.47
C PRO A 14 -7.06 -3.83 -12.64
N ASN A 15 -8.19 -4.01 -11.94
CA ASN A 15 -9.44 -3.31 -12.25
C ASN A 15 -9.43 -1.79 -11.97
N GLY A 16 -8.57 -1.31 -11.07
CA GLY A 16 -8.44 0.13 -10.78
C GLY A 16 -9.50 0.69 -9.85
N GLU A 17 -10.23 -0.14 -9.10
CA GLU A 17 -11.30 0.32 -8.21
C GLU A 17 -10.73 0.79 -6.87
N SER A 18 -11.19 1.96 -6.40
CA SER A 18 -10.78 2.49 -5.10
C SER A 18 -11.47 1.72 -3.97
N VAL A 19 -10.68 1.13 -3.10
CA VAL A 19 -11.12 0.38 -1.93
C VAL A 19 -10.38 0.87 -0.70
N THR A 20 -10.98 0.72 0.47
CA THR A 20 -10.31 1.01 1.74
C THR A 20 -10.01 -0.31 2.42
N LEU A 21 -8.72 -0.61 2.58
CA LEU A 21 -8.26 -1.71 3.41
C LEU A 21 -8.41 -1.29 4.86
N LYS A 22 -8.99 -2.18 5.67
CA LYS A 22 -9.31 -1.84 7.07
C LYS A 22 -8.12 -2.08 7.98
N GLU A 23 -8.04 -1.29 9.06
CA GLU A 23 -7.08 -1.54 10.13
C GLU A 23 -7.16 -3.01 10.59
N GLY A 24 -6.01 -3.64 10.82
CA GLY A 24 -5.92 -5.04 11.20
C GLY A 24 -6.01 -6.02 10.04
N GLU A 25 -6.42 -5.58 8.84
CA GLU A 25 -6.46 -6.42 7.65
C GLU A 25 -5.05 -6.86 7.27
N LYS A 26 -4.88 -8.16 7.06
CA LYS A 26 -3.58 -8.76 6.82
C LYS A 26 -3.25 -8.69 5.35
N VAL A 27 -2.15 -8.03 5.05
CA VAL A 27 -1.64 -7.88 3.70
C VAL A 27 -0.18 -8.30 3.60
N ARG A 28 0.28 -8.57 2.38
CA ARG A 28 1.69 -8.82 2.08
C ARG A 28 2.11 -7.95 0.92
N VAL A 29 3.08 -7.06 1.15
CA VAL A 29 3.75 -6.34 0.06
C VAL A 29 4.41 -7.36 -0.87
N VAL A 30 4.02 -7.33 -2.14
CA VAL A 30 4.58 -8.18 -3.21
C VAL A 30 5.53 -7.41 -4.11
N GLN A 31 5.34 -6.09 -4.25
CA GLN A 31 6.18 -5.24 -5.08
C GLN A 31 6.18 -3.81 -4.53
N GLU A 32 7.30 -3.13 -4.70
CA GLU A 32 7.48 -1.70 -4.45
C GLU A 32 8.04 -1.11 -5.74
N LEU A 33 7.32 -0.16 -6.34
CA LEU A 33 7.73 0.44 -7.62
C LEU A 33 7.27 1.90 -7.71
N GLY A 34 8.22 2.79 -7.98
CA GLY A 34 7.95 4.18 -8.38
C GLY A 34 7.13 4.97 -7.37
N GLY A 35 7.33 4.73 -6.08
CA GLY A 35 6.58 5.40 -5.02
C GLY A 35 5.19 4.79 -4.75
N SER A 36 4.95 3.53 -5.07
CA SER A 36 3.73 2.80 -4.69
C SER A 36 4.04 1.36 -4.27
N PHE A 37 3.14 0.77 -3.50
CA PHE A 37 3.25 -0.60 -3.02
C PHE A 37 2.12 -1.46 -3.57
N THR A 38 2.46 -2.59 -4.19
CA THR A 38 1.47 -3.63 -4.49
C THR A 38 1.42 -4.59 -3.32
N VAL A 39 0.24 -4.80 -2.77
CA VAL A 39 -0.02 -5.71 -1.66
C VAL A 39 -1.00 -6.81 -2.06
N LYS A 40 -0.82 -7.99 -1.49
CA LYS A 40 -1.73 -9.12 -1.60
C LYS A 40 -2.49 -9.31 -0.29
N THR A 41 -3.82 -9.28 -0.36
CA THR A 41 -4.73 -9.56 0.76
C THR A 41 -4.82 -11.06 1.05
N ASP A 42 -5.36 -11.45 2.21
CA ASP A 42 -5.62 -12.86 2.56
C ASP A 42 -6.58 -13.53 1.57
N TYR A 43 -7.48 -12.75 0.97
CA TYR A 43 -8.41 -13.19 -0.07
C TYR A 43 -7.73 -13.44 -1.43
N GLY A 44 -6.43 -13.17 -1.54
CA GLY A 44 -5.65 -13.36 -2.76
C GLY A 44 -5.71 -12.19 -3.75
N ASN A 45 -6.51 -11.16 -3.46
CA ASN A 45 -6.62 -9.97 -4.30
C ASN A 45 -5.36 -9.10 -4.20
N LEU A 46 -4.98 -8.52 -5.33
CA LEU A 46 -3.89 -7.54 -5.40
C LEU A 46 -4.46 -6.13 -5.32
N MET A 47 -3.82 -5.31 -4.49
CA MET A 47 -4.18 -3.92 -4.25
C MET A 47 -2.92 -3.07 -4.38
N ARG A 48 -3.04 -1.90 -5.00
CA ARG A 48 -2.00 -0.88 -5.04
C ARG A 48 -2.28 0.15 -3.96
N VAL A 49 -1.31 0.37 -3.09
CA VAL A 49 -1.29 1.39 -2.04
C VAL A 49 -0.32 2.49 -2.46
N ASP A 50 -0.69 3.74 -2.22
CA ASP A 50 0.19 4.87 -2.52
C ASP A 50 1.42 4.86 -1.60
N GLY A 51 2.55 5.38 -2.08
CA GLY A 51 3.75 5.49 -1.27
C GLY A 51 3.54 6.33 -0.02
N MET A 52 2.64 7.32 -0.06
CA MET A 52 2.28 8.16 1.08
C MET A 52 1.72 7.37 2.26
N ASP A 53 1.11 6.21 2.01
CA ASP A 53 0.52 5.34 3.04
C ASP A 53 1.44 4.15 3.38
N ALA A 54 2.75 4.27 3.13
CA ALA A 54 3.75 3.27 3.51
C ALA A 54 3.68 2.90 5.01
N ASP A 55 3.37 3.89 5.85
CA ASP A 55 3.29 3.72 7.30
C ASP A 55 2.20 2.71 7.70
N ALA A 56 1.07 2.70 6.98
CA ALA A 56 -0.02 1.75 7.22
C ALA A 56 0.44 0.30 6.99
N LEU A 57 1.38 0.11 6.06
CA LEU A 57 2.03 -1.17 5.75
C LEU A 57 3.20 -1.51 6.69
N GLY A 58 3.55 -0.61 7.61
CA GLY A 58 4.76 -0.72 8.44
C GLY A 58 6.04 -0.60 7.61
N ARG A 59 6.00 0.21 6.55
CA ARG A 59 7.11 0.56 5.67
C ARG A 59 7.46 2.04 5.83
N GLU A 60 8.67 2.38 5.43
CA GLU A 60 9.08 3.78 5.32
C GLU A 60 8.61 4.35 3.99
N LEU A 61 8.42 5.67 3.95
CA LEU A 61 8.10 6.41 2.73
C LEU A 61 9.17 6.10 1.66
N PRO A 62 8.81 5.70 0.44
CA PRO A 62 9.77 5.46 -0.63
C PRO A 62 10.65 6.69 -0.84
N LYS A 63 11.98 6.49 -0.94
CA LYS A 63 12.94 7.61 -1.12
C LYS A 63 12.59 8.51 -2.29
N GLU A 64 12.19 7.92 -3.41
CA GLU A 64 11.76 8.66 -4.61
C GLU A 64 10.59 9.62 -4.34
N LEU A 65 9.72 9.27 -3.40
CA LEU A 65 8.58 10.10 -3.00
C LEU A 65 9.01 11.16 -1.98
N ALA A 66 9.86 10.79 -1.02
CA ALA A 66 10.45 11.73 -0.07
C ALA A 66 11.22 12.86 -0.79
N GLU A 67 12.10 12.50 -1.72
CA GLU A 67 12.90 13.45 -2.50
C GLU A 67 12.05 14.38 -3.38
N LYS A 68 10.86 13.94 -3.80
CA LYS A 68 9.90 14.77 -4.55
C LYS A 68 9.14 15.75 -3.68
N LEU A 69 8.91 15.43 -2.40
CA LEU A 69 8.23 16.34 -1.46
C LEU A 69 9.17 17.45 -0.96
N GLU A 70 10.48 17.21 -0.97
CA GLU A 70 11.51 18.17 -0.56
C GLU A 70 11.98 19.12 -1.68
N ARG A 71 11.46 18.97 -2.91
CA ARG A 71 11.76 19.82 -4.07
C ARG A 71 10.61 20.75 -4.42
#